data_AF-A0AA44BDF3-F1
#
_entry.id   AF-A0AA44BDF3-F1
#
_cell.length_a   1.000
_cell.length_b   1.000
_cell.length_c   1.000
_cell.angle_alpha   90.00
_cell.angle_beta   90.00
_cell.angle_gamma   90.00
#
_symmetry.space_group_name_H-M   'P 1'
#
loop_
_entity.id
_entity.type
_entity.pdbx_description
1 polymer ?
#
loop_
_entity_poly.entity_id
_entity_poly.type
_entity_poly.pdbx_seq_one_letter_code
_entity_poly.pdbx_strand_id
1 'polypeptide(L)'
;MVSALIGVYGFLLIRFTSIGNKKFALLFPGAILAINIAEAVYREFEVYFTYQTLTVDPGGILIQGGIWNIFNGIAGILCILTLTGFAGIKVSKDASRDMIWPDMTWLYIIGYTIWNFAYVYNCISTRSLYAGFGILTAALLGEWMFKRGAWLQHRAQILSLYAMFSLSVDFQNFAYFSVLPTYSENVLFGLSLASLTINIGVFAVMVYTIMKHKINPIKQEIYIHTPYYKKTMEQSKLA
;
A
#
# COMPACT_ATOMS: atom_id res chain seq x y z
N MET A 1 5.05 4.62 11.06
CA MET A 1 4.58 3.63 12.06
C MET A 1 3.27 4.06 12.74
N VAL A 2 3.09 5.35 13.08
CA VAL A 2 1.86 5.87 13.73
C VAL A 2 0.59 5.61 12.90
N SER A 3 0.63 5.85 11.59
CA SER A 3 -0.53 5.65 10.70
C SER A 3 -0.96 4.18 10.53
N ALA A 4 -0.05 3.22 10.71
CA ALA A 4 -0.40 1.80 10.68
C ALA A 4 -1.16 1.34 11.93
N LEU A 5 -0.77 1.86 13.11
CA LEU A 5 -1.45 1.58 14.38
C LEU A 5 -2.86 2.18 14.39
N ILE A 6 -3.00 3.44 13.97
CA ILE A 6 -4.31 4.10 13.84
C ILE A 6 -5.20 3.35 12.84
N GLY A 7 -4.60 2.83 11.75
CA GLY A 7 -5.28 1.97 10.79
C GLY A 7 -5.89 0.74 11.44
N VAL A 8 -5.11 -0.01 12.21
CA VAL A 8 -5.60 -1.25 12.85
C VAL A 8 -6.62 -0.99 13.96
N TYR A 9 -6.44 0.02 14.79
CA TYR A 9 -7.45 0.41 15.77
C TYR A 9 -8.75 0.87 15.09
N GLY A 10 -8.64 1.62 13.98
CA GLY A 10 -9.80 2.02 13.19
C GLY A 10 -10.50 0.85 12.50
N PHE A 11 -9.77 -0.11 11.93
CA PHE A 11 -10.34 -1.32 11.34
C PHE A 11 -11.05 -2.18 12.39
N LEU A 12 -10.48 -2.31 13.59
CA LEU A 12 -11.10 -3.03 14.71
C LEU A 12 -12.37 -2.33 15.19
N LEU A 13 -12.34 -1.00 15.36
CA LEU A 13 -13.51 -0.22 15.76
C LEU A 13 -14.63 -0.31 14.72
N ILE A 14 -14.31 -0.21 13.43
CA ILE A 14 -15.29 -0.32 12.33
C ILE A 14 -15.88 -1.73 12.27
N ARG A 15 -15.09 -2.77 12.54
CA ARG A 15 -15.52 -4.18 12.50
C ARG A 15 -16.39 -4.58 13.71
N PHE A 16 -16.06 -4.09 14.91
CA PHE A 16 -16.67 -4.55 16.16
C PHE A 16 -17.64 -3.56 16.82
N THR A 17 -17.81 -2.34 16.29
CA THR A 17 -18.77 -1.35 16.82
C THR A 17 -19.81 -0.92 15.78
N SER A 18 -20.94 -0.34 16.23
CA SER A 18 -22.00 0.18 15.37
C SER A 18 -21.58 1.38 14.48
N ILE A 19 -20.35 1.88 14.66
CA ILE A 19 -19.74 2.94 13.86
C ILE A 19 -19.49 2.46 12.41
N GLY A 20 -19.34 1.15 12.18
CA GLY A 20 -19.20 0.57 10.84
C GLY A 20 -20.39 0.81 9.90
N ASN A 21 -21.57 1.17 10.43
CA ASN A 21 -22.76 1.50 9.63
C ASN A 21 -22.84 2.97 9.21
N LYS A 22 -21.91 3.84 9.65
CA LYS A 22 -21.88 5.24 9.24
C LYS A 22 -21.06 5.39 7.96
N LYS A 23 -21.53 6.22 7.02
CA LYS A 23 -20.82 6.53 5.75
C LYS A 23 -19.34 6.95 5.95
N PHE A 24 -19.01 7.48 7.12
CA PHE A 24 -17.64 7.83 7.51
C PHE A 24 -16.70 6.62 7.69
N ALA A 25 -17.20 5.47 8.18
CA ALA A 25 -16.43 4.25 8.32
C ALA A 25 -16.04 3.62 6.98
N LEU A 26 -16.75 3.95 5.90
CA LEU A 26 -16.44 3.52 4.53
C LEU A 26 -15.34 4.36 3.88
N LEU A 27 -15.16 5.61 4.33
CA LEU A 27 -14.09 6.48 3.79
C LEU A 27 -12.76 6.28 4.52
N PHE A 28 -12.82 5.86 5.78
CA PHE A 28 -11.66 5.67 6.66
C PHE A 28 -10.54 4.78 6.07
N PRO A 29 -10.82 3.62 5.44
CA PRO A 29 -9.79 2.75 4.88
C PRO A 29 -9.01 3.40 3.73
N GLY A 30 -9.74 4.13 2.90
CA GLY A 30 -9.14 4.87 1.79
C GLY A 30 -8.33 6.07 2.27
N ALA A 31 -8.85 6.80 3.25
CA ALA A 31 -8.15 7.93 3.85
C ALA A 31 -6.85 7.50 4.54
N ILE A 32 -6.86 6.41 5.32
CA ILE A 32 -5.64 5.95 6.02
C ILE A 32 -4.57 5.44 5.04
N LEU A 33 -4.98 4.77 3.96
CA LEU A 33 -4.05 4.35 2.92
C LEU A 33 -3.46 5.56 2.19
N ALA A 34 -4.29 6.53 1.82
CA ALA A 34 -3.84 7.75 1.15
C ALA A 34 -2.87 8.56 2.05
N ILE A 35 -3.17 8.71 3.34
CA ILE A 35 -2.27 9.34 4.31
C ILE A 35 -0.96 8.57 4.41
N ASN A 36 -1.01 7.23 4.48
CA ASN A 36 0.21 6.42 4.55
C ASN A 36 1.08 6.56 3.29
N ILE A 37 0.48 6.67 2.11
CA ILE A 37 1.20 6.96 0.87
C ILE A 37 1.76 8.38 0.89
N ALA A 38 0.98 9.37 1.34
CA ALA A 38 1.42 10.76 1.41
C ALA A 38 2.60 10.96 2.36
N GLU A 39 2.60 10.30 3.52
CA GLU A 39 3.73 10.28 4.46
C GLU A 39 5.00 9.73 3.80
N ALA A 40 4.87 8.64 3.03
CA ALA A 40 5.98 8.04 2.30
C ALA A 40 6.48 8.95 1.15
N VAL A 41 5.59 9.61 0.42
CA VAL A 41 5.95 10.61 -0.61
C VAL A 41 6.68 11.79 0.01
N TYR A 42 6.22 12.28 1.17
CA TYR A 42 6.92 13.33 1.92
C TYR A 42 8.33 12.89 2.31
N ARG A 43 8.47 11.66 2.81
CA ARG A 43 9.78 11.09 3.17
C ARG A 43 10.71 10.94 1.96
N GLU A 44 10.20 10.55 0.79
CA GLU A 44 10.99 10.50 -0.44
C GLU A 44 11.58 11.88 -0.79
N PHE A 45 10.76 12.93 -0.72
CA PHE A 45 11.23 14.29 -0.97
C PHE A 45 12.18 14.79 0.13
N GLU A 46 11.91 14.51 1.40
CA GLU A 46 12.82 14.81 2.50
C GLU A 46 14.20 14.17 2.27
N VAL A 47 14.22 12.90 1.86
CA VAL A 47 15.46 12.17 1.58
C VAL A 47 16.22 12.77 0.42
N TYR A 48 15.52 13.16 -0.65
CA TYR A 48 16.12 13.86 -1.79
C TYR A 48 16.79 15.19 -1.40
N PHE A 49 16.09 16.03 -0.61
CA PHE A 49 16.60 17.36 -0.26
C PHE A 49 17.66 17.33 0.85
N THR A 50 17.59 16.38 1.77
CA THR A 50 18.38 16.38 3.01
C THR A 50 19.60 15.47 2.94
N TYR A 51 19.48 14.30 2.29
CA TYR A 51 20.49 13.24 2.34
C TYR A 51 21.15 13.03 0.98
N GLN A 52 21.70 14.10 0.39
CA GLN A 52 22.35 14.05 -0.94
C GLN A 52 23.63 13.20 -1.00
N THR A 53 24.20 12.88 0.17
CA THR A 53 25.32 11.95 0.31
C THR A 53 24.91 10.77 1.17
N LEU A 54 25.55 9.62 0.95
CA LEU A 54 25.30 8.40 1.70
C LEU A 54 25.56 8.66 3.20
N THR A 55 24.48 8.75 3.97
CA THR A 55 24.51 9.19 5.37
C THR A 55 23.59 8.31 6.21
N VAL A 56 23.91 8.19 7.50
CA VAL A 56 23.07 7.47 8.45
C VAL A 56 22.07 8.46 9.04
N ASP A 57 20.78 8.17 8.90
CA ASP A 57 19.72 8.98 9.49
C ASP A 57 19.68 8.82 11.02
N PRO A 58 18.93 9.68 11.75
CA PRO A 58 18.77 9.57 13.20
C PRO A 58 18.18 8.23 13.67
N GLY A 59 17.57 7.45 12.77
CA GLY A 59 17.04 6.11 13.02
C GLY A 59 18.02 4.97 12.75
N GLY A 60 19.29 5.27 12.45
CA GLY A 60 20.32 4.28 12.17
C GLY A 60 20.22 3.64 10.77
N ILE A 61 19.42 4.23 9.87
CA ILE A 61 19.23 3.74 8.51
C ILE A 61 20.23 4.47 7.62
N LEU A 62 20.99 3.71 6.83
CA LEU A 62 21.88 4.26 5.82
C LEU A 62 21.02 4.68 4.60
N ILE A 63 21.08 5.94 4.19
CA ILE A 63 20.21 6.49 3.16
C ILE A 63 21.03 7.30 2.16
N GLN A 64 20.65 7.22 0.89
CA GLN A 64 21.17 8.08 -0.15
C GLN A 64 20.01 8.64 -0.96
N GLY A 65 19.90 9.96 -0.96
CA GLY A 65 18.98 10.74 -1.76
C GLY A 65 19.51 10.92 -3.17
N GLY A 66 18.63 10.82 -4.15
CA GLY A 66 18.94 11.04 -5.56
C GLY A 66 17.68 11.17 -6.40
N ILE A 67 17.86 11.33 -7.71
CA ILE A 67 16.74 11.59 -8.62
C ILE A 67 15.68 10.48 -8.60
N TRP A 68 16.06 9.26 -8.23
CA TRP A 68 15.16 8.13 -8.02
C TRP A 68 14.07 8.41 -6.97
N ASN A 69 14.36 9.19 -5.93
CA ASN A 69 13.38 9.56 -4.92
C ASN A 69 12.26 10.45 -5.49
N ILE A 70 12.61 11.36 -6.41
CA ILE A 70 11.61 12.19 -7.11
C ILE A 70 10.70 11.30 -7.96
N PHE A 71 11.29 10.38 -8.73
CA PHE A 71 10.55 9.48 -9.60
C PHE A 71 9.57 8.61 -8.79
N ASN A 72 10.03 8.07 -7.66
CA ASN A 72 9.17 7.27 -6.79
C ASN A 72 8.14 8.12 -6.02
N GLY A 73 8.48 9.36 -5.65
CA GLY A 73 7.53 10.32 -5.06
C GLY A 73 6.38 10.65 -6.01
N ILE A 74 6.67 10.92 -7.29
CA ILE A 74 5.66 11.14 -8.33
C ILE A 74 4.80 9.88 -8.54
N ALA A 75 5.43 8.71 -8.57
CA ALA A 75 4.71 7.43 -8.66
C ALA A 75 3.74 7.24 -7.48
N GLY A 76 4.12 7.69 -6.28
CA GLY A 76 3.25 7.65 -5.10
C GLY A 76 2.06 8.59 -5.20
N ILE A 77 2.24 9.79 -5.76
CA ILE A 77 1.14 10.71 -6.06
C ILE A 77 0.17 10.06 -7.06
N LEU A 78 0.67 9.44 -8.13
CA LEU A 78 -0.16 8.69 -9.07
C LEU A 78 -0.88 7.52 -8.40
N CYS A 79 -0.24 6.85 -7.43
CA CYS A 79 -0.85 5.80 -6.64
C CYS A 79 -2.04 6.35 -5.79
N ILE A 80 -1.93 7.54 -5.21
CA ILE A 80 -3.05 8.22 -4.54
C ILE A 80 -4.15 8.62 -5.52
N LEU A 81 -3.80 9.08 -6.72
CA LEU A 81 -4.78 9.48 -7.72
C LEU A 81 -5.54 8.30 -8.34
N THR A 82 -4.92 7.12 -8.37
CA THR A 82 -5.53 5.87 -8.86
C THR A 82 -6.32 5.13 -7.79
N LEU A 83 -6.37 5.64 -6.56
CA LEU A 83 -7.24 5.18 -5.49
C LEU A 83 -8.69 5.59 -5.79
N THR A 84 -9.52 4.63 -6.17
CA THR A 84 -10.92 4.86 -6.58
C THR A 84 -11.91 3.95 -5.86
N GLY A 85 -13.20 4.23 -6.03
CA GLY A 85 -14.26 3.35 -5.54
C GLY A 85 -14.45 3.39 -4.02
N PHE A 86 -14.14 4.53 -3.37
CA PHE A 86 -14.39 4.74 -1.94
C PHE A 86 -15.86 4.50 -1.53
N ALA A 87 -16.81 4.71 -2.47
CA ALA A 87 -18.23 4.44 -2.26
C ALA A 87 -18.61 2.94 -2.33
N GLY A 88 -17.68 2.09 -2.80
CA GLY A 88 -17.87 0.65 -3.03
C GLY A 88 -17.40 -0.27 -1.91
N ILE A 89 -16.82 0.29 -0.84
CA ILE A 89 -16.38 -0.51 0.30
C ILE A 89 -17.61 -1.14 0.96
N LYS A 90 -17.56 -2.45 1.18
CA LYS A 90 -18.66 -3.22 1.76
C LYS A 90 -18.11 -4.16 2.82
N VAL A 91 -18.85 -4.35 3.91
CA VAL A 91 -18.54 -5.36 4.91
C VAL A 91 -19.15 -6.69 4.43
N SER A 92 -18.33 -7.73 4.29
CA SER A 92 -18.80 -9.07 3.89
C SER A 92 -19.83 -9.61 4.89
N LYS A 93 -20.79 -10.40 4.38
CA LYS A 93 -21.85 -11.01 5.21
C LYS A 93 -21.44 -12.36 5.81
N ASP A 94 -20.21 -12.79 5.60
CA ASP A 94 -19.67 -14.02 6.18
C ASP A 94 -19.40 -13.90 7.68
N ALA A 95 -19.17 -15.04 8.34
CA ALA A 95 -18.84 -15.12 9.77
C ALA A 95 -17.64 -14.23 10.16
N SER A 96 -16.71 -14.01 9.22
CA SER A 96 -15.55 -13.14 9.44
C SER A 96 -15.85 -11.64 9.35
N ARG A 97 -16.95 -11.20 8.72
CA ARG A 97 -17.28 -9.77 8.52
C ARG A 97 -16.09 -8.93 8.07
N ASP A 98 -15.31 -9.46 7.14
CA ASP A 98 -14.15 -8.76 6.59
C ASP A 98 -14.60 -7.60 5.72
N MET A 99 -13.80 -6.54 5.71
CA MET A 99 -14.06 -5.37 4.89
C MET A 99 -13.47 -5.60 3.50
N ILE A 100 -14.36 -5.52 2.51
CA ILE A 100 -14.05 -5.80 1.11
C ILE A 100 -14.05 -4.49 0.33
N TRP A 101 -12.99 -4.26 -0.41
CA TRP A 101 -12.86 -3.16 -1.35
C TRP A 101 -12.76 -3.73 -2.78
N PRO A 102 -13.88 -3.86 -3.50
CA PRO A 102 -13.92 -4.52 -4.81
C PRO A 102 -13.19 -3.75 -5.92
N ASP A 103 -13.13 -2.42 -5.80
CA ASP A 103 -12.50 -1.52 -6.78
C ASP A 103 -10.95 -1.54 -6.69
N MET A 104 -10.38 -2.08 -5.61
CA MET A 104 -8.94 -2.40 -5.55
C MET A 104 -8.63 -3.64 -6.38
N THR A 105 -8.47 -3.44 -7.68
CA THR A 105 -8.09 -4.52 -8.60
C THR A 105 -6.63 -4.93 -8.45
N TRP A 106 -6.27 -6.10 -9.00
CA TRP A 106 -4.87 -6.56 -9.08
C TRP A 106 -3.92 -5.55 -9.71
N LEU A 107 -4.40 -4.72 -10.65
CA LEU A 107 -3.59 -3.67 -11.27
C LEU A 107 -3.13 -2.64 -10.23
N TYR A 108 -4.04 -2.19 -9.38
CA TYR A 108 -3.71 -1.29 -8.28
C TYR A 108 -2.79 -1.97 -7.26
N ILE A 109 -3.11 -3.21 -6.86
CA ILE A 109 -2.32 -3.95 -5.87
C ILE A 109 -0.87 -4.13 -6.33
N ILE A 110 -0.65 -4.49 -7.61
CA ILE A 110 0.69 -4.66 -8.17
C ILE A 110 1.42 -3.31 -8.26
N GLY A 111 0.75 -2.27 -8.79
CA GLY A 111 1.34 -0.92 -8.90
C GLY A 111 1.76 -0.36 -7.54
N TYR A 112 0.89 -0.52 -6.54
CA TYR A 112 1.18 -0.16 -5.15
C TYR A 112 2.34 -0.98 -4.58
N THR A 113 2.36 -2.29 -4.81
CA THR A 113 3.39 -3.18 -4.25
C THR A 113 4.77 -2.83 -4.78
N ILE A 114 4.90 -2.59 -6.08
CA ILE A 114 6.17 -2.20 -6.70
C ILE A 114 6.60 -0.81 -6.24
N TRP A 115 5.66 0.13 -6.14
CA TRP A 115 5.93 1.45 -5.59
C TRP A 115 6.39 1.40 -4.13
N ASN A 116 5.71 0.61 -3.30
CA ASN A 116 6.06 0.46 -1.90
C ASN A 116 7.41 -0.23 -1.73
N PHE A 117 7.71 -1.21 -2.58
CA PHE A 117 9.02 -1.86 -2.60
C PHE A 117 10.14 -0.87 -2.94
N ALA A 118 9.97 -0.05 -3.97
CA ALA A 118 10.91 1.02 -4.32
C ALA A 118 11.06 2.02 -3.15
N TYR A 119 9.97 2.38 -2.47
CA TYR A 119 10.01 3.27 -1.31
C TYR A 119 10.82 2.70 -0.15
N VAL A 120 10.56 1.44 0.24
CA VAL A 120 11.29 0.83 1.35
C VAL A 120 12.75 0.65 0.97
N TYR A 121 13.08 0.36 -0.29
CA TYR A 121 14.47 0.26 -0.73
C TYR A 121 15.20 1.62 -0.73
N ASN A 122 14.51 2.70 -1.13
CA ASN A 122 15.07 4.05 -1.20
C ASN A 122 15.21 4.73 0.17
N CYS A 123 14.20 4.56 1.06
CA CYS A 123 14.07 5.34 2.30
C CYS A 123 14.26 4.52 3.58
N ILE A 124 14.17 3.18 3.51
CA ILE A 124 14.27 2.25 4.66
C ILE A 124 15.08 1.01 4.25
N SER A 125 16.14 1.26 3.50
CA SER A 125 17.05 0.31 2.85
C SER A 125 17.52 -0.81 3.78
N THR A 126 17.92 -0.50 5.02
CA THR A 126 18.41 -1.50 6.01
C THR A 126 17.33 -2.48 6.47
N ARG A 127 16.05 -2.17 6.20
CA ARG A 127 14.90 -3.02 6.53
C ARG A 127 14.16 -3.51 5.28
N SER A 128 14.69 -3.25 4.07
CA SER A 128 13.98 -3.48 2.81
C SER A 128 13.65 -4.94 2.53
N LEU A 129 14.48 -5.87 2.96
CA LEU A 129 14.24 -7.29 2.72
C LEU A 129 13.08 -7.82 3.58
N TYR A 130 13.06 -7.48 4.87
CA TYR A 130 12.03 -7.97 5.78
C TYR A 130 10.75 -7.14 5.73
N ALA A 131 10.86 -5.81 5.80
CA ALA A 131 9.72 -4.91 5.80
C ALA A 131 9.17 -4.64 4.40
N GLY A 132 10.03 -4.59 3.37
CA GLY A 132 9.62 -4.36 1.98
C GLY A 132 9.16 -5.66 1.32
N PHE A 133 10.06 -6.61 1.12
CA PHE A 133 9.73 -7.85 0.40
C PHE A 133 8.79 -8.76 1.22
N GLY A 134 9.08 -9.00 2.50
CA GLY A 134 8.31 -9.93 3.34
C GLY A 134 6.85 -9.52 3.56
N ILE A 135 6.61 -8.30 4.02
CA ILE A 135 5.25 -7.80 4.33
C ILE A 135 4.40 -7.71 3.06
N LEU A 136 4.96 -7.17 1.98
CA LEU A 136 4.22 -6.98 0.73
C LEU A 136 3.91 -8.32 0.08
N THR A 137 4.85 -9.27 0.06
CA THR A 137 4.60 -10.62 -0.46
C THR A 137 3.58 -11.36 0.38
N ALA A 138 3.63 -11.26 1.71
CA ALA A 138 2.64 -11.87 2.59
C ALA A 138 1.24 -11.26 2.36
N ALA A 139 1.13 -9.95 2.12
CA ALA A 139 -0.14 -9.31 1.79
C ALA A 139 -0.68 -9.75 0.42
N LEU A 140 0.19 -9.93 -0.59
CA LEU A 140 -0.18 -10.47 -1.90
C LEU A 140 -0.67 -11.92 -1.80
N LEU A 141 0.04 -12.77 -1.05
CA LEU A 141 -0.36 -14.15 -0.80
C LEU A 141 -1.68 -14.21 -0.03
N GLY A 142 -1.89 -13.32 0.94
CA GLY A 142 -3.14 -13.26 1.70
C GLY A 142 -4.35 -12.91 0.83
N GLU A 143 -4.19 -11.98 -0.11
CA GLU A 143 -5.20 -11.65 -1.12
C GLU A 143 -5.45 -12.80 -2.11
N TRP A 144 -4.41 -13.54 -2.47
CA TRP A 144 -4.53 -14.67 -3.40
C TRP A 144 -5.17 -15.91 -2.75
N MET A 145 -4.81 -16.22 -1.50
CA MET A 145 -5.18 -17.47 -0.81
C MET A 145 -6.47 -17.39 0.02
N PHE A 146 -6.76 -16.26 0.67
CA PHE A 146 -7.88 -16.19 1.63
C PHE A 146 -9.15 -15.60 1.01
N LYS A 147 -9.16 -14.29 0.76
CA LYS A 147 -10.32 -13.58 0.22
C LYS A 147 -9.87 -12.43 -0.66
N ARG A 148 -10.48 -12.35 -1.85
CA ARG A 148 -10.23 -11.27 -2.80
C ARG A 148 -10.93 -9.99 -2.34
N GLY A 149 -10.26 -8.85 -2.49
CA GLY A 149 -10.74 -7.54 -2.07
C GLY A 149 -10.54 -7.25 -0.57
N ALA A 150 -9.96 -8.18 0.21
CA ALA A 150 -9.60 -7.97 1.61
C ALA A 150 -8.12 -7.57 1.79
N TRP A 151 -7.38 -7.38 0.69
CA TRP A 151 -5.95 -7.04 0.66
C TRP A 151 -5.55 -5.97 1.68
N LEU A 152 -6.29 -4.85 1.76
CA LEU A 152 -5.95 -3.77 2.69
C LEU A 152 -6.00 -4.21 4.15
N GLN A 153 -6.98 -5.03 4.52
CA GLN A 153 -7.12 -5.58 5.87
C GLN A 153 -5.98 -6.57 6.17
N HIS A 154 -5.68 -7.48 5.25
CA HIS A 154 -4.56 -8.41 5.39
C HIS A 154 -3.23 -7.66 5.55
N ARG A 155 -3.01 -6.62 4.73
CA ARG A 155 -1.82 -5.76 4.82
C ARG A 155 -1.70 -5.09 6.18
N ALA A 156 -2.78 -4.47 6.67
CA ALA A 156 -2.75 -3.77 7.96
C ALA A 156 -2.45 -4.73 9.13
N GLN A 157 -3.01 -5.95 9.09
CA GLN A 157 -2.76 -6.98 10.09
C GLN A 157 -1.31 -7.49 10.07
N ILE A 158 -0.78 -7.83 8.89
CA ILE A 158 0.61 -8.30 8.71
C ILE A 158 1.58 -7.20 9.15
N LEU A 159 1.34 -5.95 8.76
CA LEU A 159 2.18 -4.82 9.15
C LEU A 159 2.18 -4.60 10.67
N SER A 160 1.03 -4.78 11.32
CA SER A 160 0.93 -4.62 12.77
C SER A 160 1.58 -5.76 13.53
N LEU A 161 1.42 -7.00 13.06
CA LEU A 161 2.10 -8.16 13.62
C LEU A 161 3.62 -8.00 13.47
N TYR A 162 4.10 -7.53 12.31
CA TYR A 162 5.50 -7.20 12.12
C TYR A 162 5.98 -6.08 13.04
N ALA A 163 5.20 -5.00 13.20
CA ALA A 163 5.54 -3.92 14.11
C ALA A 163 5.62 -4.39 15.57
N MET A 164 4.67 -5.21 16.03
CA MET A 164 4.67 -5.82 17.36
C MET A 164 5.89 -6.72 17.56
N PHE A 165 6.23 -7.53 16.55
CA PHE A 165 7.42 -8.38 16.59
C PHE A 165 8.71 -7.55 16.64
N SER A 166 8.84 -6.55 15.77
CA SER A 166 10.02 -5.69 15.68
C SER A 166 10.24 -4.79 16.91
N LEU A 167 9.19 -4.47 17.66
CA LEU A 167 9.30 -3.73 18.92
C LEU A 167 9.58 -4.65 20.11
N SER A 168 9.10 -5.90 20.06
CA SER A 168 9.32 -6.88 21.13
C SER A 168 10.68 -7.57 21.06
N VAL A 169 11.19 -7.76 19.83
CA VAL A 169 12.46 -8.46 19.58
C VAL A 169 13.34 -7.56 18.73
N ASP A 170 14.47 -7.15 19.28
CA ASP A 170 15.49 -6.40 18.55
C ASP A 170 16.34 -7.35 17.67
N PHE A 171 15.68 -7.95 16.68
CA PHE A 171 16.31 -8.89 15.76
C PHE A 171 17.35 -8.20 14.86
N GLN A 172 17.35 -6.86 14.78
CA GLN A 172 18.23 -6.06 13.94
C GLN A 172 19.66 -5.99 14.50
N ASN A 173 19.82 -6.20 15.80
CA ASN A 173 21.13 -6.29 16.46
C ASN A 173 21.80 -7.66 16.31
N PHE A 174 21.12 -8.66 15.76
CA PHE A 174 21.72 -9.97 15.51
C PHE A 174 22.39 -10.02 14.13
N ALA A 175 23.69 -10.32 14.10
CA ALA A 175 24.48 -10.37 12.87
C ALA A 175 23.90 -11.29 11.78
N TYR A 176 23.21 -12.38 12.17
CA TYR A 176 22.58 -13.32 11.24
C TYR A 176 21.41 -12.71 10.43
N PHE A 177 20.76 -11.67 10.96
CA PHE A 177 19.62 -10.99 10.33
C PHE A 177 19.98 -9.61 9.76
N SER A 178 21.27 -9.22 9.83
CA SER A 178 21.76 -7.98 9.26
C SER A 178 21.96 -8.12 7.74
N VAL A 179 20.91 -7.80 6.98
CA VAL A 179 21.00 -7.74 5.52
C VAL A 179 21.38 -6.33 5.13
N LEU A 180 22.64 -6.14 4.74
CA LEU A 180 23.10 -4.86 4.21
C LEU A 180 22.58 -4.68 2.78
N PRO A 181 21.76 -3.65 2.53
CA PRO A 181 21.32 -3.34 1.17
C PRO A 181 22.50 -2.89 0.32
N THR A 182 22.53 -3.35 -0.94
CA THR A 182 23.49 -2.86 -1.93
C THR A 182 23.05 -1.50 -2.45
N TYR A 183 23.71 -0.42 -2.04
CA TYR A 183 23.46 0.92 -2.60
C TYR A 183 24.10 1.02 -3.98
N SER A 184 23.40 0.52 -4.99
CA SER A 184 23.74 0.78 -6.38
C SER A 184 22.74 1.79 -6.93
N GLU A 185 23.24 2.95 -7.35
CA GLU A 185 22.43 4.01 -7.95
C GLU A 185 21.61 3.51 -9.14
N ASN A 186 22.18 2.59 -9.93
CA ASN A 186 21.49 1.95 -11.05
C ASN A 186 20.29 1.12 -10.61
N VAL A 187 20.37 0.44 -9.46
CA VAL A 187 19.27 -0.36 -8.90
C VAL A 187 18.19 0.55 -8.31
N LEU A 188 18.58 1.59 -7.56
CA LEU A 188 17.67 2.59 -6.99
C LEU A 188 16.88 3.30 -8.10
N PHE A 189 17.58 3.73 -9.15
CA PHE A 189 16.98 4.35 -10.31
C PHE A 189 16.10 3.38 -11.10
N GLY A 190 16.59 2.17 -11.38
CA GLY A 190 15.82 1.15 -12.12
C GLY A 190 14.51 0.78 -11.43
N LEU A 191 14.51 0.58 -10.11
CA LEU A 191 13.32 0.28 -9.32
C LEU A 191 12.32 1.45 -9.33
N SER A 192 12.82 2.67 -9.15
CA SER A 192 11.97 3.87 -9.12
C SER A 192 11.38 4.21 -10.49
N LEU A 193 12.14 3.98 -11.56
CA LEU A 193 11.67 4.14 -12.94
C LEU A 193 10.61 3.08 -13.29
N ALA A 194 10.82 1.82 -12.89
CA ALA A 194 9.83 0.76 -13.06
C ALA A 194 8.53 1.08 -12.30
N SER A 195 8.64 1.52 -11.04
CA SER A 195 7.53 1.99 -10.22
C SER A 195 6.73 3.10 -10.92
N LEU A 196 7.41 4.13 -11.43
CA LEU A 196 6.77 5.23 -12.15
C LEU A 196 6.07 4.76 -13.42
N THR A 197 6.74 3.97 -14.25
CA THR A 197 6.21 3.48 -15.52
C THR A 197 4.94 2.64 -15.31
N ILE A 198 4.94 1.76 -14.31
CA ILE A 198 3.79 0.91 -13.99
C ILE A 198 2.63 1.76 -13.46
N ASN A 199 2.88 2.72 -12.55
CA ASN A 199 1.82 3.58 -12.02
C ASN A 199 1.22 4.51 -13.09
N ILE A 200 2.03 4.99 -14.05
CA ILE A 200 1.52 5.68 -15.23
C ILE A 200 0.60 4.76 -16.05
N GLY A 201 1.00 3.51 -16.26
CA GLY A 201 0.18 2.52 -16.96
C GLY A 201 -1.16 2.25 -16.26
N VAL A 202 -1.13 2.07 -14.93
CA VAL A 202 -2.35 1.89 -14.12
C VAL A 202 -3.26 3.13 -14.22
N PHE A 203 -2.68 4.33 -14.14
CA PHE A 203 -3.44 5.57 -14.31
C PHE A 203 -4.04 5.70 -15.72
N ALA A 204 -3.29 5.34 -16.77
CA ALA A 204 -3.79 5.36 -18.14
C ALA A 204 -4.96 4.38 -18.33
N VAL A 205 -4.88 3.17 -17.76
CA VAL A 205 -5.97 2.19 -17.78
C VAL A 205 -7.20 2.71 -17.03
N MET A 206 -7.00 3.37 -15.89
CA MET A 206 -8.08 4.00 -15.13
C MET A 206 -8.78 5.08 -15.98
N VAL A 207 -8.02 6.00 -16.57
CA VAL A 207 -8.55 7.08 -17.44
C VAL A 207 -9.28 6.49 -18.64
N TYR A 208 -8.69 5.51 -19.33
CA TYR A 208 -9.33 4.83 -20.45
C TYR A 208 -10.66 4.19 -20.05
N THR A 209 -10.72 3.54 -18.89
CA THR A 209 -11.94 2.88 -18.39
C THR A 209 -13.02 3.90 -18.03
N ILE A 210 -12.65 5.00 -17.38
CA ILE A 210 -13.54 6.13 -17.07
C ILE A 210 -14.13 6.71 -18.37
N MET A 211 -13.28 6.97 -19.37
CA MET A 211 -13.71 7.55 -20.65
C MET A 211 -14.61 6.59 -21.44
N LYS A 212 -14.24 5.32 -21.50
CA LYS A 212 -14.97 4.29 -22.27
C LYS A 212 -16.36 4.01 -21.68
N HIS A 213 -16.46 3.93 -20.36
CA HIS A 213 -17.71 3.58 -19.68
C HIS A 213 -18.47 4.81 -19.13
N LYS A 214 -17.92 6.03 -19.29
CA LYS A 214 -18.48 7.29 -18.79
C LYS A 214 -18.89 7.22 -17.31
N ILE A 215 -18.08 6.53 -16.50
CA ILE A 215 -18.34 6.28 -15.08
C ILE A 215 -17.80 7.46 -14.28
N ASN A 216 -18.55 7.94 -13.28
CA ASN A 216 -18.03 8.95 -12.37
C ASN A 216 -17.21 8.28 -11.25
N PRO A 217 -15.87 8.42 -11.21
CA PRO A 217 -14.99 7.70 -10.27
C PRO A 217 -15.23 8.05 -8.80
N ILE A 218 -15.91 9.16 -8.51
CA ILE A 218 -16.22 9.63 -7.15
C ILE A 218 -17.54 9.02 -6.64
N LYS A 219 -18.49 8.73 -7.55
CA LYS A 219 -19.86 8.29 -7.19
C LYS A 219 -20.14 6.83 -7.52
N GLN A 220 -19.35 6.22 -8.39
CA GLN A 220 -19.58 4.89 -8.94
C GLN A 220 -18.28 4.09 -8.94
N GLU A 221 -18.39 2.79 -8.70
CA GLU A 221 -17.27 1.85 -8.81
C GLU A 221 -16.87 1.73 -10.29
N ILE A 222 -15.58 1.79 -10.58
CA ILE A 222 -15.06 1.84 -11.95
C ILE A 222 -15.02 0.45 -12.55
N TYR A 223 -14.72 -0.56 -11.74
CA TYR A 223 -14.36 -1.90 -12.20
C TYR A 223 -15.51 -2.92 -12.12
N ILE A 224 -16.78 -2.49 -12.03
CA ILE A 224 -17.97 -3.37 -11.90
C ILE A 224 -18.04 -4.43 -13.01
N HIS A 225 -17.57 -4.10 -14.21
CA HIS A 225 -17.60 -4.95 -15.39
C HIS A 225 -16.50 -6.03 -15.40
N THR A 226 -15.49 -5.90 -14.53
CA THR A 226 -14.31 -6.77 -14.52
C THR A 226 -14.63 -8.12 -13.86
N PRO A 227 -14.12 -9.25 -14.39
CA PRO A 227 -14.34 -10.58 -13.77
C PRO A 227 -13.81 -10.65 -12.33
N TYR A 228 -12.79 -9.86 -12.00
CA TYR A 228 -12.28 -9.73 -10.64
C TYR A 228 -13.35 -9.18 -9.68
N TYR A 229 -14.01 -8.07 -10.04
CA TYR A 229 -15.06 -7.45 -9.22
C TYR A 229 -16.22 -8.42 -8.95
N LYS A 230 -16.72 -9.09 -10.00
CA LYS A 230 -17.84 -10.05 -9.88
C LYS A 230 -17.49 -11.21 -8.95
N LYS A 231 -16.28 -11.76 -9.08
CA LYS A 231 -15.80 -12.86 -8.25
C LYS A 231 -15.59 -12.44 -6.79
N THR A 232 -15.12 -11.22 -6.54
CA THR A 232 -14.99 -10.65 -5.19
C THR A 232 -16.35 -10.49 -4.50
N MET A 233 -17.36 -10.04 -5.24
CA MET A 233 -18.73 -9.88 -4.73
C MET A 233 -19.39 -11.23 -4.40
N GLU A 234 -19.20 -12.23 -5.28
CA GLU A 234 -19.72 -13.59 -5.09
C GLU A 234 -19.07 -14.28 -3.87
N GLN A 235 -17.74 -14.22 -3.75
CA GLN A 235 -16.99 -14.79 -2.62
C GLN A 235 -17.37 -14.18 -1.26
N SER A 236 -17.85 -12.94 -1.27
CA SER A 236 -18.19 -12.20 -0.05
C SER A 236 -19.68 -12.26 0.32
N LYS A 237 -20.49 -13.00 -0.45
CA LYS A 237 -21.98 -13.04 -0.37
C LYS A 237 -22.61 -11.65 -0.43
N LEU A 238 -22.03 -10.78 -1.25
CA LEU A 238 -22.49 -9.41 -1.47
C LEU A 238 -23.18 -9.22 -2.84
N ALA A 239 -23.21 -10.29 -3.64
CA ALA A 239 -23.98 -10.39 -4.89
C ALA A 239 -25.49 -10.57 -4.64
#